data_AF-A0A353Y546-F1
#
_entry.id   AF-A0A353Y546-F1
#
_cell.length_a   1.000
_cell.length_b   1.000
_cell.length_c   1.000
_cell.angle_alpha   90.00
_cell.angle_beta   90.00
_cell.angle_gamma   90.00
#
_symmetry.space_group_name_H-M   'P 1'
#
loop_
_entity.id
_entity.type
_entity.pdbx_description
1 polymer ?
#
loop_
_entity_poly.entity_id
_entity_poly.type
_entity_poly.pdbx_seq_one_letter_code
_entity_poly.pdbx_strand_id
1 'polypeptide(L)'
;FRLRQLRARVLRCRLLLDALLAPDAVGTGKLLAQLLQAGQNNRSLRELIASNSSLLAAKMAERNAETGEHYITRNRSDYFDMVRKAAGGGALISVTTLMKFALLGLGLSAFWNGFAAGVNYALCFVLVQLLHWTVATKQPAMTAPAMAAKLKDLQAANAVEDFVDEVSHLVRSQVAAVIGNLALVVPCVLLLCGGYGLIAGQPPLGVEKAQSVLHSLTLFGPTVFFAAFTGVLLFTSSIIAGWTENWFVLQRMDSALRYHPRVTALLGADRADRWASWLRQNISGLAANISLGFMLGLVPAFAAFFGLGLDVRHVTLSAGQVTAAAVTLGPEVFKLPLFWWCVVSVLLVGVLNVAVSFFFAFRLALRAHNVTGVDRARLYRAIRARLRQTPLSFFWPPRERVTTEAARHG
;
A
#
# COMPACT_ATOMS: atom_id res chain seq x y z
N PHE A 1 -4.47 10.74 -22.02
CA PHE A 1 -4.14 9.80 -23.13
C PHE A 1 -4.48 10.35 -24.51
N ARG A 2 -5.75 10.67 -24.80
CA ARG A 2 -6.19 11.19 -26.12
C ARG A 2 -5.38 12.38 -26.62
N LEU A 3 -5.07 13.35 -25.75
CA LEU A 3 -4.23 14.50 -26.10
C LEU A 3 -2.79 14.13 -26.52
N ARG A 4 -2.19 13.09 -25.92
CA ARG A 4 -0.84 12.62 -26.34
C ARG A 4 -0.90 11.93 -27.70
N GLN A 5 -1.93 11.12 -27.95
CA GLN A 5 -2.13 10.52 -29.27
C GLN A 5 -2.40 11.58 -30.34
N LEU A 6 -3.19 12.61 -30.01
CA LEU A 6 -3.50 13.71 -30.91
C LEU A 6 -2.23 14.52 -31.23
N ARG A 7 -1.42 14.85 -30.21
CA ARG A 7 -0.09 15.46 -30.39
C ARG A 7 0.82 14.61 -31.28
N ALA A 8 0.89 13.30 -31.06
CA ALA A 8 1.71 12.39 -31.87
C ALA A 8 1.23 12.33 -33.32
N ARG A 9 -0.09 12.35 -33.57
CA ARG A 9 -0.67 12.43 -34.92
C ARG A 9 -0.34 13.76 -35.59
N VAL A 10 -0.48 14.88 -34.89
CA VAL A 10 -0.14 16.22 -35.41
C VAL A 10 1.35 16.30 -35.79
N LEU A 11 2.25 15.77 -34.95
CA LEU A 11 3.68 15.73 -35.26
C LEU A 11 3.98 14.87 -36.50
N ARG A 12 3.32 13.72 -36.66
CA ARG A 12 3.43 12.90 -37.88
C ARG A 12 2.92 13.63 -39.12
N CYS A 13 1.77 14.28 -39.03
CA CYS A 13 1.23 15.09 -40.13
C CYS A 13 2.21 16.20 -40.52
N ARG A 14 2.81 16.89 -39.54
CA ARG A 14 3.82 17.93 -39.80
C ARG A 14 5.04 17.37 -40.53
N LEU A 15 5.57 16.22 -40.09
CA LEU A 15 6.73 15.60 -40.75
C LEU A 15 6.44 15.13 -42.18
N LEU A 16 5.21 14.68 -42.44
CA LEU A 16 4.78 14.32 -43.79
C LEU A 16 4.64 15.57 -44.68
N LEU A 17 4.10 16.66 -44.14
CA LEU A 17 4.01 17.95 -44.85
C LEU A 17 5.40 18.53 -45.10
N ASP A 18 6.30 18.50 -44.11
CA ASP A 18 7.68 18.97 -44.25
C ASP A 18 8.44 18.15 -45.30
N ALA A 19 8.18 16.84 -45.40
CA ALA A 19 8.76 15.99 -46.45
C ALA A 19 8.14 16.24 -47.84
N LEU A 20 6.84 16.52 -47.91
CA LEU A 20 6.13 16.79 -49.17
C LEU A 20 6.50 18.16 -49.76
N LEU A 21 6.73 19.16 -48.90
CA LEU A 21 7.01 20.54 -49.29
C LEU A 21 8.51 20.86 -49.37
N ALA A 22 9.38 19.96 -48.90
CA ALA A 22 10.83 20.18 -48.95
C ALA A 22 11.35 20.15 -50.40
N PRO A 23 12.11 21.18 -50.82
CA PRO A 23 12.76 21.20 -52.13
C PRO A 23 14.01 20.29 -52.19
N ASP A 24 14.46 19.77 -51.04
CA ASP A 24 15.69 19.00 -50.87
C ASP A 24 15.46 17.64 -50.18
N ALA A 25 16.43 16.72 -50.36
CA ALA A 25 16.36 15.36 -49.79
C ALA A 25 16.38 15.31 -48.25
N VAL A 26 16.61 16.45 -47.58
CA VAL A 26 16.71 16.57 -46.12
C VAL A 26 15.35 16.30 -45.44
N GLY A 27 14.24 16.76 -46.03
CA GLY A 27 12.89 16.48 -45.52
C GLY A 27 12.58 14.97 -45.53
N THR A 28 12.85 14.31 -46.66
CA THR A 28 12.70 12.86 -46.83
C THR A 28 13.63 12.08 -45.91
N GLY A 29 14.88 12.54 -45.71
CA GLY A 29 15.83 11.92 -44.79
C GLY A 29 15.37 11.94 -43.34
N LYS A 30 14.79 13.06 -42.87
CA LYS A 30 14.21 13.16 -41.51
C LYS A 30 13.01 12.22 -41.33
N LEU A 31 12.16 12.10 -42.35
CA LEU A 31 11.03 11.16 -42.32
C LEU A 31 11.53 9.71 -42.26
N LEU A 32 12.51 9.35 -43.08
CA LEU A 32 13.09 8.02 -43.11
C LEU A 32 13.77 7.65 -41.78
N ALA A 33 14.52 8.60 -41.19
CA ALA A 33 15.12 8.44 -39.87
C ALA A 33 14.06 8.21 -38.78
N GLN A 34 12.94 8.96 -38.81
CA GLN A 34 11.84 8.73 -37.88
C GLN A 34 11.15 7.37 -38.08
N LEU A 35 10.97 6.91 -39.32
CA LEU A 35 10.39 5.60 -39.61
C LEU A 35 11.31 4.47 -39.15
N LEU A 36 12.63 4.61 -39.36
CA LEU A 36 13.63 3.66 -38.85
C LEU A 36 13.63 3.63 -37.32
N GLN A 37 13.61 4.79 -36.66
CA GLN A 37 13.52 4.87 -35.20
C GLN A 37 12.22 4.25 -34.69
N ALA A 38 11.08 4.50 -35.34
CA ALA A 38 9.81 3.90 -34.99
C ALA A 38 9.82 2.37 -35.20
N GLY A 39 10.45 1.90 -36.28
CA GLY A 39 10.66 0.48 -36.56
C GLY A 39 11.54 -0.20 -35.51
N GLN A 40 12.63 0.43 -35.09
CA GLN A 40 13.48 -0.05 -34.00
C GLN A 40 12.73 -0.07 -32.67
N ASN A 41 11.98 0.99 -32.36
CA ASN A 41 11.19 1.09 -31.14
C ASN A 41 10.09 0.00 -31.09
N ASN A 42 9.44 -0.31 -32.23
CA ASN A 42 8.45 -1.39 -32.32
C ASN A 42 9.05 -2.78 -32.18
N ARG A 43 10.34 -2.96 -32.51
CA ARG A 43 11.07 -4.22 -32.33
C ARG A 43 11.72 -4.36 -30.94
N SER A 44 11.70 -3.30 -30.13
CA SER A 44 12.31 -3.28 -28.80
C SER A 44 11.29 -3.62 -27.72
N LEU A 45 11.46 -4.80 -27.11
CA LEU A 45 10.71 -5.19 -25.90
C LEU A 45 10.91 -4.18 -24.76
N ARG A 46 12.13 -3.63 -24.62
CA ARG A 46 12.44 -2.60 -23.61
C ARG A 46 11.64 -1.32 -23.84
N GLU A 47 11.52 -0.86 -25.08
CA GLU A 47 10.80 0.38 -25.40
C GLU A 47 9.28 0.19 -25.30
N LEU A 48 8.78 -0.99 -25.69
CA LEU A 48 7.39 -1.40 -25.47
C LEU A 48 7.06 -1.44 -23.97
N ILE A 49 7.92 -2.07 -23.16
CA ILE A 49 7.75 -2.12 -21.70
C ILE A 49 7.84 -0.71 -21.11
N ALA A 50 8.80 0.12 -21.52
CA ALA A 50 8.97 1.47 -20.99
C ALA A 50 7.75 2.37 -21.30
N SER A 51 7.30 2.37 -22.55
CA SER A 51 6.16 3.19 -23.00
C SER A 51 4.84 2.75 -22.37
N ASN A 52 4.54 1.45 -22.34
CA ASN A 52 3.33 0.92 -21.72
C ASN A 52 3.36 1.05 -20.18
N SER A 53 4.50 0.76 -19.55
CA SER A 53 4.66 0.94 -18.10
C SER A 53 4.49 2.40 -17.70
N SER A 54 4.94 3.36 -18.51
CA SER A 54 4.76 4.80 -18.20
C SER A 54 3.28 5.24 -18.25
N LEU A 55 2.50 4.66 -19.15
CA LEU A 55 1.07 4.97 -19.30
C LEU A 55 0.24 4.32 -18.19
N LEU A 56 0.55 3.06 -17.86
CA LEU A 56 -0.03 2.37 -16.72
C LEU A 56 0.30 3.09 -15.41
N ALA A 57 1.57 3.43 -15.19
CA ALA A 57 2.02 4.18 -14.02
C ALA A 57 1.29 5.52 -13.85
N ALA A 58 1.08 6.27 -14.95
CA ALA A 58 0.36 7.54 -14.89
C ALA A 58 -1.11 7.37 -14.54
N LYS A 59 -1.78 6.38 -15.13
CA LYS A 59 -3.20 6.12 -14.84
C LYS A 59 -3.39 5.56 -13.43
N MET A 60 -2.45 4.74 -12.95
CA MET A 60 -2.42 4.24 -11.58
C MET A 60 -2.20 5.39 -10.59
N ALA A 61 -1.25 6.28 -10.86
CA ALA A 61 -0.98 7.43 -9.99
C ALA A 61 -2.17 8.36 -9.87
N GLU A 62 -2.83 8.71 -10.99
CA GLU A 62 -3.99 9.60 -11.02
C GLU A 62 -5.16 9.04 -10.19
N ARG A 63 -5.47 7.74 -10.33
CA ARG A 63 -6.63 7.14 -9.64
C ARG A 63 -6.36 6.73 -8.19
N ASN A 64 -5.13 6.30 -7.89
CA ASN A 64 -4.70 6.08 -6.51
C ASN A 64 -4.69 7.39 -5.72
N ALA A 65 -4.36 8.51 -6.37
CA ALA A 65 -4.42 9.84 -5.76
C ALA A 65 -5.85 10.23 -5.35
N GLU A 66 -6.84 10.03 -6.24
CA GLU A 66 -8.26 10.31 -5.93
C GLU A 66 -8.74 9.53 -4.69
N THR A 67 -8.36 8.26 -4.58
CA THR A 67 -8.74 7.43 -3.42
C THR A 67 -7.91 7.76 -2.17
N GLY A 68 -6.67 8.19 -2.35
CA GLY A 68 -5.69 8.45 -1.29
C GLY A 68 -6.04 9.65 -0.41
N GLU A 69 -6.68 10.68 -0.94
CA GLU A 69 -7.10 11.88 -0.19
C GLU A 69 -7.99 11.52 1.01
N HIS A 70 -8.89 10.54 0.85
CA HIS A 70 -9.78 10.09 1.94
C HIS A 70 -9.05 9.41 3.11
N TYR A 71 -7.79 8.99 2.93
CA TYR A 71 -6.98 8.42 4.00
C TYR A 71 -6.17 9.46 4.77
N ILE A 72 -6.14 10.72 4.31
CA ILE A 72 -5.38 11.79 4.94
C ILE A 72 -6.26 12.49 5.98
N THR A 73 -5.96 12.28 7.25
CA THR A 73 -6.62 12.91 8.40
C THR A 73 -6.26 14.39 8.48
N ARG A 74 -7.25 15.28 8.53
CA ARG A 74 -7.03 16.74 8.57
C ARG A 74 -7.31 17.32 9.95
N ASN A 75 -8.35 16.86 10.62
CA ASN A 75 -8.77 17.33 11.95
C ASN A 75 -8.66 16.22 13.02
N ARG A 76 -9.16 16.50 14.23
CA ARG A 76 -9.18 15.56 15.36
C ARG A 76 -10.17 14.41 15.17
N SER A 77 -11.36 14.69 14.65
CA SER A 77 -12.38 13.66 14.41
C SER A 77 -11.89 12.62 13.40
N ASP A 78 -11.26 13.06 12.32
CA ASP A 78 -10.69 12.17 11.29
C ASP A 78 -9.59 11.28 11.89
N TYR A 79 -8.78 11.83 12.80
CA TYR A 79 -7.72 11.10 13.47
C TYR A 79 -8.28 9.95 14.33
N PHE A 80 -9.27 10.24 15.19
CA PHE A 80 -9.87 9.21 16.04
C PHE A 80 -10.70 8.20 15.24
N ASP A 81 -11.38 8.63 14.18
CA ASP A 81 -12.05 7.72 13.25
C ASP A 81 -11.05 6.77 12.57
N MET A 82 -9.90 7.29 12.13
CA MET A 82 -8.81 6.47 11.58
C MET A 82 -8.29 5.46 12.61
N VAL A 83 -8.03 5.88 13.85
CA VAL A 83 -7.59 4.97 14.92
C VAL A 83 -8.64 3.89 15.18
N ARG A 84 -9.94 4.24 15.22
CA ARG A 84 -11.04 3.28 15.42
C ARG A 84 -11.15 2.27 14.27
N LYS A 85 -11.08 2.74 13.02
CA LYS A 85 -11.09 1.87 11.84
C LYS A 85 -9.86 0.96 11.80
N ALA A 86 -8.71 1.47 12.21
CA ALA A 86 -7.49 0.68 12.31
C ALA A 86 -7.53 -0.32 13.48
N ALA A 87 -8.14 0.03 14.60
CA ALA A 87 -8.37 -0.88 15.71
C ALA A 87 -9.16 -2.13 15.30
N GLY A 88 -10.23 -1.96 14.50
CA GLY A 88 -10.96 -3.09 13.92
C GLY A 88 -10.08 -4.01 13.05
N GLY A 89 -9.21 -3.42 12.23
CA GLY A 89 -8.22 -4.17 11.45
C GLY A 89 -7.23 -4.96 12.33
N GLY A 90 -6.75 -4.36 13.41
CA GLY A 90 -5.88 -5.01 14.39
C GLY A 90 -6.55 -6.19 15.10
N ALA A 91 -7.83 -6.02 15.49
CA ALA A 91 -8.62 -7.08 16.10
C ALA A 91 -8.77 -8.28 15.16
N LEU A 92 -9.08 -8.08 13.87
CA LEU A 92 -9.20 -9.19 12.93
C LEU A 92 -7.86 -9.89 12.67
N ILE A 93 -6.77 -9.12 12.56
CA ILE A 93 -5.42 -9.66 12.34
C ILE A 93 -4.95 -10.52 13.52
N SER A 94 -5.46 -10.28 14.74
CA SER A 94 -5.17 -11.14 15.90
C SER A 94 -5.63 -12.60 15.66
N VAL A 95 -6.84 -12.78 15.13
CA VAL A 95 -7.40 -14.09 14.77
C VAL A 95 -6.56 -14.75 13.69
N THR A 96 -6.21 -13.99 12.65
CA THR A 96 -5.36 -14.46 11.55
C THR A 96 -3.97 -14.89 12.02
N THR A 97 -3.44 -14.25 13.06
CA THR A 97 -2.15 -14.59 13.66
C THR A 97 -2.20 -15.94 14.36
N LEU A 98 -3.27 -16.21 15.13
CA LEU A 98 -3.45 -17.54 15.75
C LEU A 98 -3.70 -18.61 14.69
N MET A 99 -4.54 -18.31 13.68
CA MET A 99 -4.83 -19.23 12.59
C MET A 99 -3.54 -19.63 11.84
N LYS A 100 -2.59 -18.71 11.67
CA LYS A 100 -1.27 -19.03 11.10
C LYS A 100 -0.54 -20.11 11.90
N PHE A 101 -0.55 -20.04 13.24
CA PHE A 101 0.09 -21.05 14.07
C PHE A 101 -0.64 -22.39 14.02
N ALA A 102 -1.97 -22.38 13.97
CA ALA A 102 -2.77 -23.59 13.76
C ALA A 102 -2.44 -24.25 12.42
N LEU A 103 -2.37 -23.48 11.33
CA LEU A 103 -2.01 -23.97 9.99
C LEU A 103 -0.59 -24.56 9.96
N LEU A 104 0.37 -23.91 10.63
CA LEU A 104 1.73 -24.44 10.79
C LEU A 104 1.74 -25.78 11.55
N GLY A 105 0.85 -25.95 12.54
CA GLY A 105 0.70 -27.18 13.31
C GLY A 105 0.15 -28.38 12.51
N LEU A 106 -0.49 -28.14 11.36
CA LEU A 106 -0.99 -29.21 10.49
C LEU A 106 0.12 -29.99 9.76
N GLY A 107 1.38 -29.52 9.81
CA GLY A 107 2.51 -30.23 9.20
C GLY A 107 2.43 -30.31 7.66
N LEU A 108 1.73 -29.38 7.01
CA LEU A 108 1.64 -29.33 5.55
C LEU A 108 3.02 -29.10 4.90
N SER A 109 3.19 -29.58 3.67
CA SER A 109 4.41 -29.29 2.90
C SER A 109 4.59 -27.78 2.70
N ALA A 110 5.83 -27.33 2.46
CA ALA A 110 6.17 -25.90 2.44
C ALA A 110 5.27 -25.07 1.51
N PHE A 111 4.98 -25.58 0.30
CA PHE A 111 4.09 -24.93 -0.66
C PHE A 111 2.65 -24.83 -0.13
N TRP A 112 2.08 -25.94 0.36
CA TRP A 112 0.69 -25.96 0.85
C TRP A 112 0.50 -25.14 2.12
N ASN A 113 1.50 -25.12 3.00
CA ASN A 113 1.51 -24.23 4.15
C ASN A 113 1.55 -22.75 3.72
N GLY A 114 2.42 -22.40 2.77
CA GLY A 114 2.48 -21.06 2.19
C GLY A 114 1.18 -20.65 1.50
N PHE A 115 0.54 -21.57 0.78
CA PHE A 115 -0.75 -21.36 0.13
C PHE A 115 -1.87 -21.14 1.17
N ALA A 116 -1.98 -22.01 2.18
CA ALA A 116 -2.98 -21.89 3.23
C ALA A 116 -2.81 -20.61 4.06
N ALA A 117 -1.56 -20.24 4.40
CA ALA A 117 -1.25 -18.96 5.02
C ALA A 117 -1.65 -17.78 4.11
N GLY A 118 -1.41 -17.90 2.80
CA GLY A 118 -1.81 -16.91 1.80
C GLY A 118 -3.32 -16.70 1.74
N VAL A 119 -4.10 -17.79 1.74
CA VAL A 119 -5.58 -17.76 1.83
C VAL A 119 -6.03 -17.10 3.13
N ASN A 120 -5.46 -17.48 4.27
CA ASN A 120 -5.77 -16.89 5.58
C ASN A 120 -5.53 -15.37 5.59
N TYR A 121 -4.38 -14.90 5.07
CA TYR A 121 -4.09 -13.48 4.97
C TYR A 121 -5.01 -12.75 3.97
N ALA A 122 -5.27 -13.34 2.79
CA ALA A 122 -6.13 -12.75 1.78
C ALA A 122 -7.57 -12.58 2.31
N LEU A 123 -8.13 -13.61 2.95
CA LEU A 123 -9.45 -13.55 3.58
C LEU A 123 -9.49 -12.47 4.66
N CYS A 124 -8.49 -12.41 5.54
CA CYS A 124 -8.39 -11.37 6.55
C CYS A 124 -8.41 -9.97 5.92
N PHE A 125 -7.53 -9.69 4.96
CA PHE A 125 -7.42 -8.35 4.37
C PHE A 125 -8.66 -7.95 3.58
N VAL A 126 -9.31 -8.90 2.90
CA VAL A 126 -10.61 -8.67 2.25
C VAL A 126 -11.67 -8.35 3.29
N LEU A 127 -11.78 -9.12 4.37
CA LEU A 127 -12.74 -8.86 5.44
C LEU A 127 -12.52 -7.50 6.10
N VAL A 128 -11.26 -7.10 6.38
CA VAL A 128 -10.94 -5.76 6.87
C VAL A 128 -11.49 -4.69 5.93
N GLN A 129 -11.32 -4.84 4.61
CA GLN A 129 -11.87 -3.91 3.63
C GLN A 129 -13.41 -3.91 3.63
N LEU A 130 -14.05 -5.09 3.64
CA LEU A 130 -15.51 -5.21 3.59
C LEU A 130 -16.19 -4.61 4.83
N LEU A 131 -15.51 -4.64 5.98
CA LEU A 131 -15.96 -4.04 7.23
C LEU A 131 -15.59 -2.54 7.35
N HIS A 132 -15.05 -1.95 6.27
CA HIS A 132 -14.58 -0.56 6.23
C HIS A 132 -13.53 -0.22 7.31
N TRP A 133 -12.77 -1.22 7.73
CA TRP A 133 -11.63 -1.08 8.62
C TRP A 133 -10.35 -0.87 7.83
N THR A 134 -9.27 -0.51 8.53
CA THR A 134 -8.02 -0.07 7.90
C THR A 134 -6.84 -0.89 8.37
N VAL A 135 -5.96 -1.25 7.43
CA VAL A 135 -4.61 -1.73 7.73
C VAL A 135 -3.62 -0.65 7.31
N ALA A 136 -2.76 -0.22 8.22
CA ALA A 136 -1.84 0.91 8.00
C ALA A 136 -1.00 0.75 6.73
N THR A 137 -0.54 -0.46 6.47
CA THR A 137 0.40 -0.78 5.40
C THR A 137 -0.19 -0.68 3.98
N LYS A 138 -1.51 -0.54 3.83
CA LYS A 138 -2.16 -0.34 2.51
C LYS A 138 -2.16 1.11 2.06
N GLN A 139 -2.18 2.06 3.01
CA GLN A 139 -2.34 3.48 2.72
C GLN A 139 -1.19 4.10 1.90
N PRO A 140 0.09 3.77 2.14
CA PRO A 140 1.22 4.42 1.47
C PRO A 140 1.14 4.43 -0.06
N ALA A 141 0.65 3.33 -0.64
CA ALA A 141 0.52 3.20 -2.09
C ALA A 141 -0.59 4.07 -2.70
N MET A 142 -1.55 4.52 -1.89
CA MET A 142 -2.64 5.41 -2.30
C MET A 142 -2.31 6.88 -1.99
N THR A 143 -1.71 7.15 -0.85
CA THR A 143 -1.40 8.53 -0.41
C THR A 143 -0.16 9.10 -1.11
N ALA A 144 0.79 8.27 -1.54
CA ALA A 144 1.99 8.74 -2.24
C ALA A 144 1.68 9.40 -3.61
N PRO A 145 0.83 8.83 -4.48
CA PRO A 145 0.42 9.53 -5.70
C PRO A 145 -0.32 10.84 -5.46
N ALA A 146 -1.19 10.91 -4.43
CA ALA A 146 -1.84 12.16 -4.03
C ALA A 146 -0.82 13.24 -3.68
N MET A 147 0.19 12.90 -2.87
CA MET A 147 1.29 13.79 -2.51
C MET A 147 2.09 14.26 -3.73
N ALA A 148 2.36 13.35 -4.68
CA ALA A 148 3.09 13.69 -5.89
C ALA A 148 2.31 14.65 -6.81
N ALA A 149 0.97 14.53 -6.84
CA ALA A 149 0.11 15.45 -7.59
C ALA A 149 0.15 16.88 -7.02
N LYS A 150 0.12 17.03 -5.68
CA LYS A 150 0.24 18.34 -5.00
C LYS A 150 1.58 19.03 -5.27
N LEU A 151 2.65 18.26 -5.45
CA LEU A 151 3.99 18.78 -5.77
C LEU A 151 4.06 19.48 -7.14
N LYS A 152 3.10 19.20 -8.04
CA LYS A 152 3.03 19.83 -9.36
C LYS A 152 2.59 21.29 -9.29
N ASP A 153 1.78 21.66 -8.30
CA ASP A 153 1.16 22.97 -8.18
C ASP A 153 2.01 23.97 -7.36
N LEU A 154 3.30 23.67 -7.16
CA LEU A 154 4.24 24.44 -6.34
C LEU A 154 4.68 25.82 -6.90
N GLN A 155 3.92 26.44 -7.80
CA GLN A 155 4.26 27.74 -8.38
C GLN A 155 3.81 28.96 -7.52
N ALA A 156 3.11 28.74 -6.40
CA ALA A 156 2.64 29.81 -5.52
C ALA A 156 3.64 30.16 -4.38
N ALA A 157 3.56 31.40 -3.87
CA ALA A 157 4.49 31.95 -2.87
C ALA A 157 4.58 31.15 -1.56
N ASN A 158 3.49 30.48 -1.15
CA ASN A 158 3.39 29.67 0.09
C ASN A 158 3.39 28.15 -0.15
N ALA A 159 3.59 27.70 -1.39
CA ALA A 159 3.33 26.31 -1.75
C ALA A 159 4.23 25.29 -1.02
N VAL A 160 5.40 25.72 -0.52
CA VAL A 160 6.29 24.87 0.28
C VAL A 160 5.73 24.61 1.68
N GLU A 161 5.10 25.60 2.30
CA GLU A 161 4.51 25.48 3.64
C GLU A 161 3.27 24.58 3.58
N ASP A 162 2.38 24.81 2.61
CA ASP A 162 1.21 23.97 2.33
C ASP A 162 1.60 22.51 2.07
N PHE A 163 2.68 22.29 1.31
CA PHE A 163 3.18 20.93 1.08
C PHE A 163 3.71 20.28 2.37
N VAL A 164 4.41 21.05 3.21
CA VAL A 164 4.91 20.54 4.48
C VAL A 164 3.74 20.22 5.43
N ASP A 165 2.67 21.01 5.44
CA ASP A 165 1.43 20.69 6.13
C ASP A 165 0.83 19.37 5.64
N GLU A 166 0.75 19.18 4.33
CA GLU A 166 0.24 17.94 3.71
C GLU A 166 1.10 16.73 4.12
N VAL A 167 2.43 16.88 4.14
CA VAL A 167 3.34 15.82 4.64
C VAL A 167 3.07 15.51 6.11
N SER A 168 2.84 16.52 6.95
CA SER A 168 2.45 16.30 8.35
C SER A 168 1.13 15.55 8.48
N HIS A 169 0.10 15.92 7.70
CA HIS A 169 -1.18 15.22 7.69
C HIS A 169 -1.03 13.76 7.26
N LEU A 170 -0.21 13.50 6.23
CA LEU A 170 0.05 12.14 5.74
C LEU A 170 0.74 11.29 6.80
N VAL A 171 1.85 11.77 7.37
CA VAL A 171 2.61 11.04 8.41
C VAL A 171 1.72 10.76 9.61
N ARG A 172 0.94 11.76 10.05
CA ARG A 172 -0.01 11.61 11.16
C ARG A 172 -1.05 10.53 10.90
N SER A 173 -1.54 10.42 9.68
CA SER A 173 -2.50 9.40 9.28
C SER A 173 -1.91 7.99 9.31
N GLN A 174 -0.65 7.85 8.86
CA GLN A 174 0.09 6.58 8.95
C GLN A 174 0.32 6.18 10.40
N VAL A 175 0.72 7.14 11.25
CA VAL A 175 0.89 6.92 12.69
C VAL A 175 -0.42 6.49 13.35
N ALA A 176 -1.52 7.19 13.08
CA ALA A 176 -2.85 6.84 13.60
C ALA A 176 -3.25 5.41 13.23
N ALA A 177 -3.02 5.01 11.97
CA ALA A 177 -3.36 3.68 11.49
C ALA A 177 -2.48 2.60 12.14
N VAL A 178 -1.16 2.81 12.25
CA VAL A 178 -0.25 1.86 12.91
C VAL A 178 -0.61 1.71 14.39
N ILE A 179 -0.82 2.83 15.10
CA ILE A 179 -1.23 2.82 16.51
C ILE A 179 -2.55 2.08 16.67
N GLY A 180 -3.56 2.39 15.86
CA GLY A 180 -4.86 1.71 15.93
C GLY A 180 -4.75 0.20 15.73
N ASN A 181 -4.01 -0.24 14.69
CA ASN A 181 -3.78 -1.68 14.48
C ASN A 181 -3.09 -2.34 15.69
N LEU A 182 -2.02 -1.72 16.22
CA LEU A 182 -1.27 -2.24 17.36
C LEU A 182 -2.08 -2.26 18.67
N ALA A 183 -2.89 -1.22 18.89
CA ALA A 183 -3.69 -1.04 20.10
C ALA A 183 -4.69 -2.18 20.31
N LEU A 184 -5.21 -2.79 19.25
CA LEU A 184 -6.15 -3.91 19.35
C LEU A 184 -5.51 -5.28 19.08
N VAL A 185 -4.51 -5.39 18.19
CA VAL A 185 -3.91 -6.70 17.91
C VAL A 185 -3.28 -7.31 19.16
N VAL A 186 -2.56 -6.51 19.98
CA VAL A 186 -1.88 -6.99 21.18
C VAL A 186 -2.89 -7.51 22.21
N PRO A 187 -3.85 -6.72 22.73
CA PRO A 187 -4.80 -7.22 23.72
C PRO A 187 -5.68 -8.34 23.16
N CYS A 188 -6.09 -8.31 21.90
CA CYS A 188 -6.86 -9.41 21.32
C CYS A 188 -6.06 -10.71 21.25
N VAL A 189 -4.77 -10.68 20.87
CA VAL A 189 -3.93 -11.89 20.93
C VAL A 189 -3.75 -12.36 22.38
N LEU A 190 -3.54 -11.46 23.35
CA LEU A 190 -3.47 -11.84 24.77
C LEU A 190 -4.74 -12.58 25.21
N LEU A 191 -5.92 -12.03 24.89
CA LEU A 191 -7.22 -12.62 25.21
C LEU A 191 -7.45 -13.96 24.51
N LEU A 192 -7.13 -14.05 23.22
CA LEU A 192 -7.33 -15.27 22.44
C LEU A 192 -6.38 -16.39 22.90
N CYS A 193 -5.09 -16.09 23.11
CA CYS A 193 -4.13 -17.06 23.60
C CYS A 193 -4.41 -17.48 25.05
N GLY A 194 -4.78 -16.53 25.92
CA GLY A 194 -5.17 -16.81 27.31
C GLY A 194 -6.44 -17.64 27.39
N GLY A 195 -7.47 -17.27 26.63
CA GLY A 195 -8.72 -18.03 26.54
C GLY A 195 -8.52 -19.44 25.99
N TYR A 196 -7.69 -19.61 24.96
CA TYR A 196 -7.31 -20.93 24.48
C TYR A 196 -6.59 -21.75 25.56
N GLY A 197 -5.66 -21.13 26.29
CA GLY A 197 -4.94 -21.78 27.39
C GLY A 197 -5.87 -22.27 28.50
N LEU A 198 -6.90 -21.50 28.84
CA LEU A 198 -7.91 -21.89 29.84
C LEU A 198 -8.76 -23.08 29.39
N ILE A 199 -9.08 -23.17 28.08
CA ILE A 199 -9.94 -24.22 27.53
C ILE A 199 -9.13 -25.51 27.26
N ALA A 200 -7.95 -25.38 26.66
CA ALA A 200 -7.13 -26.50 26.22
C ALA A 200 -6.11 -26.98 27.26
N GLY A 201 -5.94 -26.26 28.37
CA GLY A 201 -4.97 -26.56 29.42
C GLY A 201 -3.50 -26.30 29.05
N GLN A 202 -3.24 -25.77 27.85
CA GLN A 202 -1.90 -25.47 27.34
C GLN A 202 -1.93 -24.27 26.40
N PRO A 203 -0.83 -23.48 26.32
CA PRO A 203 -0.74 -22.36 25.38
C PRO A 203 -0.86 -22.84 23.92
N PRO A 204 -1.34 -21.98 23.01
CA PRO A 204 -1.50 -22.33 21.59
C PRO A 204 -0.16 -22.54 20.86
N LEU A 205 0.96 -22.10 21.44
CA LEU A 205 2.30 -22.37 20.95
C LEU A 205 3.07 -23.19 22.00
N GLY A 206 3.97 -24.07 21.54
CA GLY A 206 4.98 -24.67 22.40
C GLY A 206 6.10 -23.67 22.75
N VAL A 207 6.77 -23.91 23.88
CA VAL A 207 7.86 -23.05 24.39
C VAL A 207 8.99 -22.85 23.37
N GLU A 208 9.45 -23.93 22.74
CA GLU A 208 10.49 -23.87 21.70
C GLU A 208 10.05 -23.00 20.52
N LYS A 209 8.78 -23.09 20.11
CA LYS A 209 8.26 -22.29 19.02
C LYS A 209 8.17 -20.82 19.40
N ALA A 210 7.76 -20.51 20.64
CA ALA A 210 7.73 -19.14 21.14
C ALA A 210 9.15 -18.52 21.16
N GLN A 211 10.16 -19.26 21.61
CA GLN A 211 11.56 -18.82 21.55
C GLN A 211 12.04 -18.61 20.10
N SER A 212 11.72 -19.55 19.21
CA SER A 212 12.03 -19.43 17.77
C SER A 212 11.39 -18.20 17.14
N VAL A 213 10.14 -17.86 17.50
CA VAL A 213 9.46 -16.65 17.05
C VAL A 213 10.23 -15.39 17.48
N LEU A 214 10.62 -15.28 18.75
CA LEU A 214 11.40 -14.14 19.26
C LEU A 214 12.76 -14.04 18.56
N HIS A 215 13.49 -15.16 18.43
CA HIS A 215 14.77 -15.17 17.72
C HIS A 215 14.64 -14.79 16.23
N SER A 216 13.54 -15.15 15.57
CA SER A 216 13.29 -14.77 14.17
C SER A 216 12.93 -13.29 13.99
N LEU A 217 12.41 -12.64 15.04
CA LEU A 217 11.90 -11.26 15.01
C LEU A 217 12.84 -10.25 15.66
N THR A 218 13.98 -10.69 16.20
CA THR A 218 14.96 -9.81 16.82
C THR A 218 15.53 -8.79 15.84
N LEU A 219 15.95 -7.65 16.37
CA LEU A 219 16.55 -6.57 15.59
C LEU A 219 17.90 -6.96 14.98
N PHE A 220 18.68 -7.78 15.69
CA PHE A 220 20.03 -8.19 15.28
C PHE A 220 20.06 -9.23 14.16
N GLY A 221 18.89 -9.71 13.72
CA GLY A 221 18.74 -10.63 12.60
C GLY A 221 18.41 -9.92 11.29
N PRO A 222 18.02 -10.68 10.25
CA PRO A 222 17.62 -10.15 8.94
C PRO A 222 16.25 -9.43 8.94
N THR A 223 15.64 -9.21 10.12
CA THR A 223 14.28 -8.66 10.27
C THR A 223 14.09 -7.32 9.56
N VAL A 224 15.08 -6.43 9.62
CA VAL A 224 15.06 -5.12 8.95
C VAL A 224 15.00 -5.29 7.42
N PHE A 225 15.80 -6.20 6.88
CA PHE A 225 15.82 -6.51 5.45
C PHE A 225 14.49 -7.11 5.00
N PHE A 226 13.95 -8.08 5.75
CA PHE A 226 12.65 -8.68 5.46
C PHE A 226 11.49 -7.69 5.60
N ALA A 227 11.58 -6.72 6.50
CA ALA A 227 10.59 -5.64 6.63
C ALA A 227 10.61 -4.70 5.42
N ALA A 228 11.80 -4.32 4.96
CA ALA A 228 11.95 -3.54 3.73
C ALA A 228 11.43 -4.31 2.51
N PHE A 229 11.76 -5.60 2.39
CA PHE A 229 11.23 -6.48 1.36
C PHE A 229 9.70 -6.56 1.39
N THR A 230 9.11 -6.65 2.59
CA THR A 230 7.65 -6.60 2.76
C THR A 230 7.07 -5.26 2.26
N GLY A 231 7.77 -4.15 2.48
CA GLY A 231 7.43 -2.85 1.87
C GLY A 231 7.39 -2.88 0.34
N VAL A 232 8.30 -3.62 -0.30
CA VAL A 232 8.26 -3.85 -1.76
C VAL A 232 7.04 -4.67 -2.15
N LEU A 233 6.69 -5.72 -1.40
CA LEU A 233 5.48 -6.52 -1.67
C LEU A 233 4.20 -5.69 -1.54
N LEU A 234 4.12 -4.80 -0.55
CA LEU A 234 3.02 -3.85 -0.38
C LEU A 234 2.88 -2.90 -1.57
N PHE A 235 4.00 -2.41 -2.10
CA PHE A 235 3.98 -1.62 -3.33
C PHE A 235 3.57 -2.47 -4.54
N THR A 236 4.11 -3.68 -4.70
CA THR A 236 3.77 -4.58 -5.80
C THR A 236 2.29 -4.94 -5.83
N SER A 237 1.65 -5.18 -4.67
CA SER A 237 0.21 -5.46 -4.61
C SER A 237 -0.63 -4.28 -5.10
N SER A 238 -0.18 -3.05 -4.85
CA SER A 238 -0.83 -1.85 -5.37
C SER A 238 -0.71 -1.70 -6.89
N ILE A 239 0.40 -2.17 -7.48
CA ILE A 239 0.53 -2.24 -8.94
C ILE A 239 -0.44 -3.26 -9.50
N ILE A 240 -0.53 -4.46 -8.90
CA ILE A 240 -1.49 -5.49 -9.32
C ILE A 240 -2.92 -4.94 -9.27
N ALA A 241 -3.27 -4.25 -8.18
CA ALA A 241 -4.58 -3.61 -8.02
C ALA A 241 -4.89 -2.60 -9.12
N GLY A 242 -3.97 -1.65 -9.37
CA GLY A 242 -4.13 -0.66 -10.41
C GLY A 242 -4.20 -1.27 -11.82
N TRP A 243 -3.48 -2.37 -12.05
CA TRP A 243 -3.53 -3.11 -13.31
C TRP A 243 -4.88 -3.82 -13.49
N THR A 244 -5.33 -4.55 -12.47
CA THR A 244 -6.63 -5.26 -12.49
C THR A 244 -7.78 -4.29 -12.66
N GLU A 245 -7.77 -3.16 -11.95
CA GLU A 245 -8.77 -2.13 -12.11
C GLU A 245 -8.75 -1.53 -13.52
N ASN A 246 -7.57 -1.20 -14.06
CA ASN A 246 -7.46 -0.70 -15.43
C ASN A 246 -8.00 -1.71 -16.45
N TRP A 247 -7.70 -3.00 -16.28
CA TRP A 247 -8.23 -4.07 -17.13
C TRP A 247 -9.76 -4.16 -17.01
N PHE A 248 -10.31 -4.10 -15.80
CA PHE A 248 -11.75 -4.11 -15.54
C PHE A 248 -12.46 -2.96 -16.28
N VAL A 249 -11.90 -1.75 -16.23
CA VAL A 249 -12.42 -0.58 -16.95
C VAL A 249 -12.27 -0.74 -18.47
N LEU A 250 -11.11 -1.20 -18.94
CA LEU A 250 -10.79 -1.34 -20.36
C LEU A 250 -11.76 -2.31 -21.04
N GLN A 251 -12.04 -3.43 -20.39
CA GLN A 251 -12.94 -4.46 -20.87
C GLN A 251 -14.41 -4.14 -20.61
N ARG A 252 -14.72 -2.97 -20.02
CA ARG A 252 -16.08 -2.55 -19.63
C ARG A 252 -16.81 -3.65 -18.84
N MET A 253 -16.09 -4.28 -17.90
CA MET A 253 -16.62 -5.40 -17.13
C MET A 253 -17.86 -5.01 -16.32
N ASP A 254 -17.97 -3.76 -15.88
CA ASP A 254 -19.19 -3.20 -15.29
C ASP A 254 -20.40 -3.35 -16.22
N SER A 255 -20.26 -2.93 -17.47
CA SER A 255 -21.32 -3.04 -18.49
C SER A 255 -21.59 -4.50 -18.86
N ALA A 256 -20.53 -5.31 -18.97
CA ALA A 256 -20.66 -6.74 -19.25
C ALA A 256 -21.49 -7.43 -18.16
N LEU A 257 -21.17 -7.22 -16.88
CA LEU A 257 -21.91 -7.79 -15.75
C LEU A 257 -23.37 -7.30 -15.70
N ARG A 258 -23.59 -6.01 -15.96
CA ARG A 258 -24.93 -5.40 -15.93
C ARG A 258 -25.88 -5.97 -16.98
N TYR A 259 -25.39 -6.25 -18.19
CA TYR A 259 -26.21 -6.68 -19.33
C TYR A 259 -26.01 -8.15 -19.73
N HIS A 260 -25.22 -8.94 -19.00
CA HIS A 260 -24.99 -10.33 -19.35
C HIS A 260 -26.28 -11.15 -19.21
N PRO A 261 -26.76 -11.86 -20.26
CA PRO A 261 -28.04 -12.56 -20.22
C PRO A 261 -28.14 -13.60 -19.10
N ARG A 262 -27.06 -14.35 -18.82
CA ARG A 262 -27.07 -15.33 -17.72
C ARG A 262 -27.08 -14.69 -16.33
N VAL A 263 -26.41 -13.55 -16.16
CA VAL A 263 -26.31 -12.89 -14.84
C VAL A 263 -27.63 -12.20 -14.53
N THR A 264 -28.21 -11.52 -15.52
CA THR A 264 -29.53 -10.89 -15.42
C THR A 264 -30.65 -11.92 -15.24
N ALA A 265 -30.60 -13.05 -15.94
CA ALA A 265 -31.55 -14.15 -15.74
C ALA A 265 -31.45 -14.78 -14.34
N LEU A 266 -30.24 -14.93 -13.78
CA LEU A 266 -30.03 -15.55 -12.47
C LEU A 266 -30.35 -14.58 -11.31
N LEU A 267 -29.90 -13.33 -11.38
CA LEU A 267 -29.94 -12.38 -10.26
C LEU A 267 -31.09 -11.37 -10.37
N GLY A 268 -31.58 -11.11 -11.59
CA GLY A 268 -32.42 -9.96 -11.93
C GLY A 268 -31.61 -8.72 -12.31
N ALA A 269 -32.20 -7.82 -13.11
CA ALA A 269 -31.53 -6.62 -13.63
C ALA A 269 -31.01 -5.69 -12.51
N ASP A 270 -31.82 -5.43 -11.49
CA ASP A 270 -31.44 -4.53 -10.38
C ASP A 270 -30.30 -5.08 -9.53
N ARG A 271 -30.24 -6.42 -9.36
CA ARG A 271 -29.12 -7.05 -8.66
C ARG A 271 -27.87 -7.04 -9.51
N ALA A 272 -27.98 -7.33 -10.82
CA ALA A 272 -26.86 -7.26 -11.74
C ALA A 272 -26.22 -5.85 -11.75
N ASP A 273 -27.04 -4.79 -11.74
CA ASP A 273 -26.54 -3.41 -11.68
C ASP A 273 -25.84 -3.07 -10.35
N ARG A 274 -26.43 -3.51 -9.21
CA ARG A 274 -25.78 -3.35 -7.89
C ARG A 274 -24.45 -4.08 -7.83
N TRP A 275 -24.37 -5.30 -8.35
CA TRP A 275 -23.12 -6.07 -8.39
C TRP A 275 -22.07 -5.43 -9.29
N ALA A 276 -22.47 -4.96 -10.47
CA ALA A 276 -21.58 -4.24 -11.38
C ALA A 276 -21.00 -2.97 -10.72
N SER A 277 -21.86 -2.17 -10.07
CA SER A 277 -21.47 -0.96 -9.35
C SER A 277 -20.56 -1.27 -8.16
N TRP A 278 -20.89 -2.29 -7.37
CA TRP A 278 -20.08 -2.71 -6.22
C TRP A 278 -18.70 -3.23 -6.64
N LEU A 279 -18.64 -4.08 -7.67
CA LEU A 279 -17.37 -4.57 -8.22
C LEU A 279 -16.53 -3.42 -8.76
N ARG A 280 -17.14 -2.46 -9.46
CA ARG A 280 -16.42 -1.29 -9.98
C ARG A 280 -15.74 -0.48 -8.87
N GLN A 281 -16.37 -0.39 -7.70
CA GLN A 281 -15.84 0.33 -6.54
C GLN A 281 -14.81 -0.49 -5.73
N ASN A 282 -14.93 -1.84 -5.73
CA ASN A 282 -14.15 -2.70 -4.83
C ASN A 282 -13.04 -3.51 -5.51
N ILE A 283 -13.05 -3.67 -6.84
CA ILE A 283 -12.14 -4.59 -7.56
C ILE A 283 -10.67 -4.27 -7.32
N SER A 284 -10.31 -3.00 -7.27
CA SER A 284 -8.94 -2.54 -6.98
C SER A 284 -8.51 -2.96 -5.58
N GLY A 285 -9.36 -2.70 -4.58
CA GLY A 285 -9.11 -3.09 -3.19
C GLY A 285 -9.01 -4.60 -3.00
N LEU A 286 -9.91 -5.36 -3.65
CA LEU A 286 -9.90 -6.83 -3.64
C LEU A 286 -8.60 -7.37 -4.24
N ALA A 287 -8.21 -6.89 -5.42
CA ALA A 287 -6.98 -7.29 -6.09
C ALA A 287 -5.73 -6.98 -5.24
N ALA A 288 -5.67 -5.80 -4.60
CA ALA A 288 -4.58 -5.43 -3.67
C ALA A 288 -4.50 -6.42 -2.49
N ASN A 289 -5.62 -6.66 -1.83
CA ASN A 289 -5.68 -7.46 -0.61
C ASN A 289 -5.43 -8.95 -0.87
N ILE A 290 -6.02 -9.49 -1.94
CA ILE A 290 -5.84 -10.89 -2.34
C ILE A 290 -4.40 -11.13 -2.77
N SER A 291 -3.86 -10.29 -3.66
CA SER A 291 -2.47 -10.45 -4.13
C SER A 291 -1.47 -10.28 -2.98
N LEU A 292 -1.68 -9.30 -2.09
CA LEU A 292 -0.84 -9.13 -0.90
C LEU A 292 -0.90 -10.38 -0.01
N GLY A 293 -2.09 -10.87 0.33
CA GLY A 293 -2.26 -12.05 1.17
C GLY A 293 -1.48 -13.25 0.63
N PHE A 294 -1.65 -13.57 -0.67
CA PHE A 294 -0.89 -14.62 -1.31
C PHE A 294 0.61 -14.35 -1.36
N MET A 295 1.07 -13.12 -1.61
CA MET A 295 2.49 -12.79 -1.58
C MET A 295 3.10 -13.00 -0.18
N LEU A 296 2.42 -12.58 0.90
CA LEU A 296 2.93 -12.79 2.27
C LEU A 296 2.99 -14.29 2.65
N GLY A 297 2.16 -15.14 2.06
CA GLY A 297 2.14 -16.59 2.32
C GLY A 297 3.08 -17.40 1.42
N LEU A 298 3.02 -17.19 0.11
CA LEU A 298 3.71 -18.00 -0.89
C LEU A 298 5.16 -17.56 -1.12
N VAL A 299 5.49 -16.27 -1.05
CA VAL A 299 6.86 -15.79 -1.33
C VAL A 299 7.90 -16.44 -0.41
N PRO A 300 7.69 -16.57 0.91
CA PRO A 300 8.61 -17.31 1.77
C PRO A 300 8.76 -18.78 1.37
N ALA A 301 7.67 -19.45 0.98
CA ALA A 301 7.71 -20.85 0.55
C ALA A 301 8.52 -21.02 -0.76
N PHE A 302 8.32 -20.13 -1.73
CA PHE A 302 9.12 -20.11 -2.96
C PHE A 302 10.59 -19.80 -2.68
N ALA A 303 10.88 -18.80 -1.85
CA ALA A 303 12.24 -18.44 -1.51
C ALA A 303 12.98 -19.56 -0.77
N ALA A 304 12.30 -20.27 0.13
CA ALA A 304 12.83 -21.46 0.79
C ALA A 304 13.14 -22.57 -0.22
N PHE A 305 12.26 -22.80 -1.20
CA PHE A 305 12.47 -23.78 -2.26
C PHE A 305 13.74 -23.50 -3.08
N PHE A 306 14.03 -22.23 -3.38
CA PHE A 306 15.26 -21.82 -4.08
C PHE A 306 16.48 -21.62 -3.15
N GLY A 307 16.38 -21.91 -1.86
CA GLY A 307 17.48 -21.76 -0.90
C GLY A 307 17.84 -20.32 -0.55
N LEU A 308 16.99 -19.34 -0.88
CA LEU A 308 17.24 -17.91 -0.65
C LEU A 308 17.01 -17.49 0.81
N GLY A 309 16.25 -18.27 1.59
CA GLY A 309 15.95 -17.98 3.00
C GLY A 309 15.19 -16.66 3.22
N LEU A 310 14.48 -16.16 2.21
CA LEU A 310 13.74 -14.90 2.28
C LEU A 310 12.44 -15.08 3.07
N ASP A 311 12.22 -14.21 4.04
CA ASP A 311 10.99 -14.18 4.84
C ASP A 311 10.33 -12.79 4.77
N VAL A 312 9.15 -12.68 5.36
CA VAL A 312 8.29 -11.50 5.32
C VAL A 312 7.96 -11.05 6.73
N ARG A 313 8.09 -9.75 6.99
CA ARG A 313 7.87 -9.12 8.29
C ARG A 313 6.89 -7.97 8.13
N HIS A 314 5.66 -8.20 8.58
CA HIS A 314 4.58 -7.23 8.54
C HIS A 314 4.23 -6.77 9.95
N VAL A 315 4.22 -5.47 10.21
CA VAL A 315 4.14 -4.89 11.57
C VAL A 315 3.06 -5.51 12.45
N THR A 316 1.80 -5.59 11.96
CA THR A 316 0.68 -6.08 12.78
C THR A 316 0.74 -7.59 13.04
N LEU A 317 1.21 -8.36 12.05
CA LEU A 317 1.39 -9.81 12.20
C LEU A 317 2.56 -10.09 13.14
N SER A 318 3.70 -9.41 12.96
CA SER A 318 4.86 -9.52 13.83
C SER A 318 4.51 -9.15 15.27
N ALA A 319 3.74 -8.08 15.49
CA ALA A 319 3.26 -7.69 16.81
C ALA A 319 2.45 -8.83 17.46
N GLY A 320 1.45 -9.36 16.75
CA GLY A 320 0.66 -10.49 17.24
C GLY A 320 1.51 -11.73 17.53
N GLN A 321 2.52 -12.03 16.71
CA GLN A 321 3.42 -13.17 16.93
C GLN A 321 4.28 -12.99 18.19
N VAL A 322 4.85 -11.79 18.40
CA VAL A 322 5.60 -11.47 19.63
C VAL A 322 4.68 -11.57 20.86
N THR A 323 3.44 -11.09 20.76
CA THR A 323 2.46 -11.21 21.84
C THR A 323 2.11 -12.66 22.14
N ALA A 324 1.84 -13.49 21.13
CA ALA A 324 1.55 -14.91 21.32
C ALA A 324 2.73 -15.67 21.96
N ALA A 325 3.97 -15.34 21.55
CA ALA A 325 5.17 -15.87 22.16
C ALA A 325 5.32 -15.43 23.63
N ALA A 326 5.04 -14.16 23.93
CA ALA A 326 5.08 -13.63 25.29
C ALA A 326 4.08 -14.32 26.23
N VAL A 327 2.85 -14.56 25.77
CA VAL A 327 1.84 -15.32 26.55
C VAL A 327 2.34 -16.73 26.85
N THR A 328 2.95 -17.38 25.86
CA THR A 328 3.45 -18.76 25.97
C THR A 328 4.62 -18.87 26.96
N LEU A 329 5.53 -17.88 26.97
CA LEU A 329 6.69 -17.85 27.85
C LEU A 329 6.37 -17.34 29.26
N GLY A 330 5.19 -16.75 29.45
CA GLY A 330 4.76 -16.20 30.73
C GLY A 330 5.49 -14.91 31.13
N PRO A 331 5.27 -14.43 32.37
CA PRO A 331 5.77 -13.13 32.84
C PRO A 331 7.29 -12.98 32.83
N GLU A 332 8.03 -14.10 32.90
CA GLU A 332 9.50 -14.09 32.86
C GLU A 332 10.05 -13.54 31.54
N VAL A 333 9.26 -13.54 30.46
CA VAL A 333 9.65 -12.98 29.16
C VAL A 333 10.03 -11.49 29.24
N PHE A 334 9.45 -10.73 30.18
CA PHE A 334 9.74 -9.30 30.34
C PHE A 334 11.15 -9.02 30.87
N LYS A 335 11.79 -10.02 31.50
CA LYS A 335 13.19 -9.94 31.95
C LYS A 335 14.18 -10.24 30.82
N LEU A 336 13.73 -10.86 29.73
CA LEU A 336 14.59 -11.23 28.61
C LEU A 336 14.89 -10.00 27.75
N PRO A 337 16.17 -9.60 27.57
CA PRO A 337 16.52 -8.50 26.67
C PRO A 337 16.04 -8.73 25.23
N LEU A 338 16.02 -10.01 24.80
CA LEU A 338 15.54 -10.42 23.48
C LEU A 338 14.10 -9.95 23.20
N PHE A 339 13.22 -9.99 24.20
CA PHE A 339 11.83 -9.55 24.05
C PHE A 339 11.76 -8.06 23.70
N TRP A 340 12.50 -7.21 24.41
CA TRP A 340 12.53 -5.77 24.15
C TRP A 340 13.13 -5.43 22.79
N TRP A 341 14.14 -6.18 22.35
CA TRP A 341 14.65 -6.07 20.97
C TRP A 341 13.62 -6.46 19.93
N CYS A 342 12.75 -7.43 20.21
CA CYS A 342 11.62 -7.77 19.34
C CYS A 342 10.58 -6.63 19.31
N VAL A 343 10.29 -5.99 20.44
CA VAL A 343 9.37 -4.83 20.50
C VAL A 343 9.90 -3.67 19.65
N VAL A 344 11.18 -3.31 19.81
CA VAL A 344 11.83 -2.28 18.97
C VAL A 344 11.81 -2.68 17.50
N SER A 345 12.10 -3.95 17.21
CA SER A 345 12.05 -4.51 15.87
C SER A 345 10.66 -4.41 15.23
N VAL A 346 9.58 -4.70 15.96
CA VAL A 346 8.19 -4.54 15.47
C VAL A 346 7.90 -3.10 15.07
N LEU A 347 8.31 -2.12 15.88
CA LEU A 347 8.14 -0.71 15.53
C LEU A 347 8.92 -0.33 14.27
N LEU A 348 10.17 -0.78 14.16
CA LEU A 348 11.01 -0.55 12.98
C LEU A 348 10.44 -1.25 11.73
N VAL A 349 9.88 -2.45 11.89
CA VAL A 349 9.17 -3.16 10.82
C VAL A 349 8.03 -2.30 10.28
N GLY A 350 7.23 -1.68 11.16
CA GLY A 350 6.17 -0.76 10.77
C GLY A 350 6.67 0.44 9.97
N VAL A 351 7.73 1.09 10.47
CA VAL A 351 8.36 2.21 9.76
C VAL A 351 8.83 1.79 8.37
N LEU A 352 9.50 0.64 8.24
CA LEU A 352 10.04 0.16 6.97
C LEU A 352 8.96 -0.31 5.99
N ASN A 353 7.93 -1.02 6.48
CA ASN A 353 6.78 -1.41 5.66
C ASN A 353 6.15 -0.18 4.99
N VAL A 354 5.92 0.88 5.77
CA VAL A 354 5.30 2.13 5.31
C VAL A 354 6.27 2.92 4.42
N ALA A 355 7.50 3.16 4.87
CA ALA A 355 8.46 4.03 4.19
C ALA A 355 8.91 3.47 2.84
N VAL A 356 9.18 2.17 2.75
CA VAL A 356 9.63 1.55 1.49
C VAL A 356 8.49 1.52 0.48
N SER A 357 7.28 1.13 0.90
CA SER A 357 6.10 1.14 0.02
C SER A 357 5.79 2.55 -0.49
N PHE A 358 5.80 3.54 0.42
CA PHE A 358 5.63 4.95 0.08
C PHE A 358 6.68 5.43 -0.92
N PHE A 359 7.97 5.13 -0.68
CA PHE A 359 9.07 5.56 -1.53
C PHE A 359 8.90 5.08 -2.97
N PHE A 360 8.59 3.80 -3.19
CA PHE A 360 8.39 3.28 -4.53
C PHE A 360 7.14 3.85 -5.20
N ALA A 361 6.03 3.97 -4.47
CA ALA A 361 4.80 4.57 -4.99
C ALA A 361 4.99 6.05 -5.36
N PHE A 362 5.68 6.81 -4.51
CA PHE A 362 5.98 8.22 -4.73
C PHE A 362 6.92 8.40 -5.92
N ARG A 363 7.99 7.59 -6.01
CA ARG A 363 8.93 7.62 -7.15
C ARG A 363 8.22 7.29 -8.46
N LEU A 364 7.31 6.32 -8.46
CA LEU A 364 6.51 5.97 -9.62
C LEU A 364 5.61 7.15 -10.05
N ALA A 365 4.93 7.77 -9.09
CA ALA A 365 4.06 8.92 -9.35
C ALA A 365 4.83 10.15 -9.87
N LEU A 366 5.96 10.51 -9.25
CA LEU A 366 6.82 11.60 -9.73
C LEU A 366 7.25 11.40 -11.19
N ARG A 367 7.66 10.17 -11.53
CA ARG A 367 8.05 9.82 -12.90
C ARG A 367 6.87 9.91 -13.86
N ALA A 368 5.68 9.53 -13.40
CA ALA A 368 4.48 9.54 -14.22
C ALA A 368 3.92 10.95 -14.49
N HIS A 369 4.10 11.87 -13.54
CA HIS A 369 3.68 13.26 -13.63
C HIS A 369 4.75 14.20 -14.24
N ASN A 370 5.91 13.67 -14.67
CA ASN A 370 7.04 14.44 -15.21
C ASN A 370 7.40 15.66 -14.34
N VAL A 371 7.41 15.49 -13.02
CA VAL A 371 7.71 16.58 -12.09
C VAL A 371 9.22 16.89 -12.17
N THR A 372 9.57 17.92 -12.96
CA THR A 372 10.93 18.42 -13.14
C THR A 372 11.07 19.82 -12.53
N GLY A 373 12.22 20.14 -11.93
CA GLY A 373 12.49 21.49 -11.43
C GLY A 373 12.00 21.78 -9.99
N VAL A 374 11.64 20.76 -9.22
CA VAL A 374 11.36 20.94 -7.77
C VAL A 374 12.68 21.22 -7.05
N ASP A 375 12.75 22.33 -6.31
CA ASP A 375 13.85 22.60 -5.37
C ASP A 375 13.75 21.66 -4.16
N ARG A 376 14.26 20.45 -4.36
CA ARG A 376 14.28 19.39 -3.33
C ARG A 376 15.01 19.87 -2.08
N ALA A 377 16.06 20.67 -2.23
CA ALA A 377 16.85 21.16 -1.10
C ALA A 377 16.03 22.14 -0.23
N ARG A 378 15.20 22.99 -0.84
CA ARG A 378 14.25 23.85 -0.11
C ARG A 378 13.17 23.02 0.59
N LEU A 379 12.61 22.02 -0.08
CA LEU A 379 11.60 21.11 0.50
C LEU A 379 12.14 20.34 1.72
N TYR A 380 13.31 19.71 1.58
CA TYR A 380 13.97 18.99 2.68
C TYR A 380 14.31 19.92 3.86
N ARG A 381 14.77 21.15 3.59
CA ARG A 381 15.02 22.14 4.64
C ARG A 381 13.74 22.51 5.38
N ALA A 382 12.64 22.75 4.68
CA ALA A 382 11.36 23.10 5.29
C ALA A 382 10.78 21.95 6.14
N ILE A 383 10.81 20.71 5.64
CA ILE A 383 10.41 19.52 6.41
C ILE A 383 11.29 19.37 7.67
N ARG A 384 12.61 19.53 7.54
CA ARG A 384 13.54 19.43 8.68
C ARG A 384 13.34 20.56 9.69
N ALA A 385 13.02 21.77 9.24
CA ALA A 385 12.69 22.90 10.09
C ALA A 385 11.43 22.59 10.92
N ARG A 386 10.35 22.11 10.29
CA ARG A 386 9.12 21.73 10.99
C ARG A 386 9.34 20.57 11.96
N LEU A 387 10.11 19.56 11.58
CA LEU A 387 10.45 18.45 12.48
C LEU A 387 11.18 18.93 13.74
N ARG A 388 12.00 19.98 13.64
CA ARG A 388 12.70 20.59 14.78
C ARG A 388 11.81 21.51 15.61
N GLN A 389 10.98 22.32 14.96
CA GLN A 389 10.18 23.35 15.63
C GLN A 389 8.89 22.79 16.24
N THR A 390 8.21 21.89 15.54
CA THR A 390 6.90 21.34 15.93
C THR A 390 6.80 19.84 15.65
N PRO A 391 7.68 19.00 16.23
CA PRO A 391 7.69 17.55 15.98
C PRO A 391 6.35 16.88 16.32
N LEU A 392 5.66 17.35 17.36
CA LEU A 392 4.36 16.82 17.78
C LEU A 392 3.28 16.98 16.71
N SER A 393 3.41 17.92 15.78
CA SER A 393 2.45 18.12 14.68
C SER A 393 2.36 16.92 13.73
N PHE A 394 3.41 16.09 13.66
CA PHE A 394 3.43 14.86 12.86
C PHE A 394 2.73 13.67 13.56
N PHE A 395 2.51 13.74 14.86
CA PHE A 395 1.95 12.63 15.65
C PHE A 395 0.54 12.93 16.15
N TRP A 396 0.28 14.18 16.52
CA TRP A 396 -0.96 14.59 17.17
C TRP A 396 -1.65 15.75 16.44
N PRO A 397 -2.98 15.73 16.29
CA PRO A 397 -3.71 16.84 15.70
C PRO A 397 -3.67 18.09 16.58
N PRO A 398 -3.44 19.29 16.00
CA PRO A 398 -3.50 20.54 16.75
C PRO A 398 -4.85 20.72 17.44
N ARG A 399 -4.90 21.48 18.53
CA ARG A 399 -6.18 21.89 19.13
C ARG A 399 -6.93 22.71 18.11
N GLU A 400 -8.20 22.38 17.86
CA GLU A 400 -9.08 23.24 17.07
C GLU A 400 -9.01 24.64 17.67
N ARG A 401 -8.57 25.60 16.87
CA ARG A 401 -8.81 27.00 17.20
C ARG A 401 -10.31 27.17 17.00
N VAL A 402 -11.05 27.26 18.09
CA VAL A 402 -12.40 27.83 18.04
C VAL A 402 -12.20 29.22 17.45
N THR A 403 -12.55 29.41 16.19
CA THR A 403 -12.65 30.72 15.58
C THR A 403 -13.79 31.43 16.30
N THR A 404 -13.45 32.22 17.32
CA THR A 404 -14.37 33.16 17.96
C THR A 404 -14.65 34.31 17.00
N GLU A 405 -15.35 34.03 15.90
CA GLU A 405 -15.85 35.04 14.96
C GLU A 405 -17.35 35.31 15.13
N ALA A 406 -18.00 34.67 16.09
CA ALA A 406 -19.42 34.87 16.40
C ALA A 406 -19.72 35.96 17.45
N ALA A 407 -18.75 36.81 17.83
CA ALA A 407 -18.93 37.84 18.87
C ALA A 407 -18.63 39.28 18.40
N ARG A 408 -18.76 39.56 17.10
CA ARG A 408 -18.65 40.94 16.55
C ARG A 408 -19.84 41.41 15.71
N HIS A 409 -20.96 40.69 15.79
CA HIS A 409 -22.27 41.19 15.37
C HIS A 409 -23.27 40.92 16.49
N GLY A 410 -23.20 41.74 17.54
CA GLY A 410 -24.19 41.87 18.60
C GLY A 410 -24.43 43.34 18.84
#